data_AF-A0A1L9V8A9-F1
#
_entry.id   AF-A0A1L9V8A9-F1
#
_cell.length_a   1.000
_cell.length_b   1.000
_cell.length_c   1.000
_cell.angle_alpha   90.00
_cell.angle_beta   90.00
_cell.angle_gamma   90.00
#
_symmetry.space_group_name_H-M   'P 1'
#
loop_
_entity.id
_entity.type
_entity.pdbx_description
1 polymer ?
#
loop_
_entity_poly.entity_id
_entity_poly.type
_entity_poly.pdbx_seq_one_letter_code
_entity_poly.pdbx_strand_id
1 'polypeptide(L)'
;MALLIGADPASHEILILRGSNETTGVSFTSTDQTPTGFQTLYVVDGQVAPVGLTLPHSGATPEGASLDGFGTDKDGYFTHEGKNYFGIEGYGDNPERTINWVDGHSSTQRVANLWVKECKGC
;
A
#
# COMPACT_ATOMS: atom_id res chain seq x y z
N MET A 1 7.44 -5.67 5.71
CA MET A 1 8.00 -4.42 5.15
C MET A 1 6.95 -3.34 5.33
N ALA A 2 7.32 -2.15 5.79
CA ALA A 2 6.41 -1.02 5.86
C ALA A 2 6.49 -0.20 4.57
N LEU A 3 5.35 0.25 4.05
CA LEU A 3 5.29 1.16 2.91
C LEU A 3 5.46 2.59 3.41
N LEU A 4 6.36 3.37 2.80
CA LEU A 4 6.77 4.69 3.28
C LEU A 4 6.45 5.79 2.27
N ILE A 5 6.13 6.98 2.76
CA ILE A 5 6.19 8.24 2.03
C ILE A 5 7.36 9.09 2.55
N GLY A 6 8.02 9.83 1.65
CA GLY A 6 9.11 10.75 2.01
C GLY A 6 10.49 10.11 2.18
N ALA A 7 10.58 8.78 2.05
CA ALA A 7 11.86 8.05 2.04
C ALA A 7 12.71 8.40 0.82
N ASP A 8 14.02 8.50 1.03
CA ASP A 8 14.99 8.78 -0.03
C ASP A 8 15.12 7.55 -0.95
N PRO A 9 14.86 7.66 -2.27
CA PRO A 9 15.00 6.55 -3.20
C PRO A 9 16.45 6.04 -3.36
N ALA A 10 17.45 6.79 -2.88
CA ALA A 10 18.82 6.31 -2.82
C ALA A 10 19.06 5.28 -1.71
N SER A 11 18.21 5.26 -0.67
CA SER A 11 18.30 4.34 0.47
C SER A 11 17.14 3.35 0.54
N HIS A 12 16.04 3.59 -0.19
CA HIS A 12 14.84 2.76 -0.21
C HIS A 12 14.39 2.48 -1.64
N GLU A 13 14.04 1.22 -1.94
CA GLU A 13 13.47 0.86 -3.24
C GLU A 13 12.10 1.55 -3.43
N ILE A 14 11.88 2.12 -4.62
CA ILE A 14 10.56 2.63 -4.99
C ILE A 14 9.64 1.44 -5.21
N LEU A 15 8.55 1.39 -4.45
CA LEU A 15 7.54 0.35 -4.64
C LEU A 15 6.77 0.58 -5.94
N ILE A 16 6.91 -0.36 -6.88
CA ILE A 16 6.14 -0.38 -8.13
C ILE A 16 5.10 -1.48 -8.04
N LEU A 17 3.83 -1.08 -7.92
CA LEU A 17 2.69 -1.99 -7.84
C LEU A 17 2.15 -2.31 -9.23
N ARG A 18 1.78 -3.58 -9.43
CA ARG A 18 1.16 -4.10 -10.66
C ARG A 18 -0.26 -4.53 -10.38
N GLY A 19 -1.21 -3.95 -11.11
CA GLY A 19 -2.59 -4.43 -11.10
C GLY A 19 -2.71 -5.81 -11.75
N SER A 20 -3.63 -6.63 -11.24
CA SER A 20 -4.04 -7.86 -11.91
C SER A 20 -5.03 -7.54 -13.02
N ASN A 21 -4.91 -8.26 -14.14
CA ASN A 21 -5.86 -8.20 -15.26
C ASN A 21 -7.16 -8.99 -14.98
N GLU A 22 -7.17 -9.83 -13.94
CA GLU A 22 -8.26 -10.75 -13.62
C GLU A 22 -8.94 -10.44 -12.28
N THR A 23 -8.29 -9.64 -11.43
CA THR A 23 -8.78 -9.28 -10.10
C THR A 23 -8.51 -7.80 -9.79
N THR A 24 -9.18 -7.27 -8.77
CA THR A 24 -8.87 -5.95 -8.18
C THR A 24 -7.69 -6.02 -7.20
N GLY A 25 -6.94 -7.13 -7.18
CA GLY A 25 -5.70 -7.23 -6.41
C GLY A 25 -4.55 -6.47 -7.07
N VAL A 26 -3.67 -5.89 -6.24
CA VAL A 26 -2.41 -5.31 -6.71
C VAL A 26 -1.24 -6.05 -6.07
N SER A 27 -0.19 -6.24 -6.87
CA SER A 27 0.95 -7.08 -6.53
C SER A 27 2.26 -6.34 -6.63
N PHE A 28 3.27 -6.86 -5.95
CA PHE A 28 4.65 -6.44 -6.02
C PHE A 28 5.51 -7.68 -6.29
N THR A 29 6.63 -7.51 -6.97
CA THR A 29 7.63 -8.58 -7.10
C THR A 29 8.96 -8.03 -6.64
N SER A 30 9.41 -8.45 -5.46
CA SER A 30 10.71 -8.06 -4.92
C SER A 30 11.83 -8.56 -5.82
N THR A 31 12.81 -7.68 -6.05
CA THR A 31 14.04 -7.93 -6.82
C THR A 31 15.10 -8.66 -6.00
N ASP A 32 15.02 -8.60 -4.67
CA ASP A 32 15.98 -9.16 -3.71
C ASP A 32 15.58 -10.53 -3.15
N GLN A 33 14.61 -11.21 -3.77
CA GLN A 33 14.13 -12.53 -3.36
C GLN A 33 14.15 -13.51 -4.53
N THR A 34 14.89 -14.61 -4.38
CA THR A 34 15.00 -15.69 -5.36
C THR A 34 14.09 -16.87 -5.01
N PRO A 35 13.37 -17.50 -5.97
CA PRO A 35 13.40 -17.25 -7.41
C PRO A 35 12.51 -16.10 -7.90
N THR A 36 11.41 -15.74 -7.21
CA THR A 36 10.60 -14.54 -7.51
C THR A 36 9.90 -14.01 -6.26
N GLY A 37 10.22 -12.82 -5.76
CA GLY A 37 9.56 -12.26 -4.56
C GLY A 37 8.12 -11.77 -4.75
N PHE A 38 7.23 -12.56 -5.35
CA PHE A 38 5.83 -12.18 -5.56
C PHE A 38 5.11 -12.02 -4.22
N GLN A 39 4.48 -10.87 -4.05
CA GLN A 39 3.73 -10.47 -2.87
C GLN A 39 2.48 -9.72 -3.31
N THR A 40 1.42 -9.80 -2.51
CA THR A 40 0.16 -9.08 -2.76
C THR A 40 0.00 -7.99 -1.72
N LEU A 41 -0.46 -6.81 -2.15
CA LEU A 41 -0.80 -5.72 -1.24
C LEU A 41 -2.04 -6.06 -0.44
N TYR A 42 -2.05 -5.72 0.84
CA TYR A 42 -3.24 -5.80 1.66
C TYR A 42 -3.43 -4.54 2.51
N VAL A 43 -4.69 -4.31 2.87
CA VAL A 43 -5.10 -3.42 3.95
C VAL A 43 -5.81 -4.23 5.03
N VAL A 44 -5.99 -3.69 6.24
CA VAL A 44 -6.74 -4.35 7.32
C VAL A 44 -7.97 -3.53 7.65
N ASP A 45 -9.14 -4.06 7.32
CA ASP A 45 -10.40 -3.33 7.42
C ASP A 45 -10.86 -3.18 8.87
N GLY A 46 -11.61 -2.10 9.14
CA GLY A 46 -12.10 -1.79 10.49
C GLY A 46 -11.02 -1.33 11.48
N GLN A 47 -9.79 -1.11 11.02
CA GLN A 47 -8.66 -0.72 11.87
C GLN A 47 -7.84 0.42 11.26
N VAL A 48 -6.97 1.00 12.10
CA VAL A 48 -5.89 1.88 11.66
C VAL A 48 -4.62 1.06 11.66
N ALA A 49 -4.19 0.60 10.49
CA ALA A 49 -3.08 -0.34 10.36
C ALA A 49 -2.19 0.01 9.16
N PRO A 50 -0.90 -0.37 9.20
CA PRO A 50 -0.02 -0.22 8.04
C PRO A 50 -0.58 -0.95 6.83
N VAL A 51 -0.51 -0.29 5.67
CA VAL A 51 -0.63 -1.00 4.39
C VAL A 51 0.54 -1.98 4.32
N GLY A 52 0.27 -3.20 3.90
CA GLY A 52 1.26 -4.28 3.93
C GLY A 52 1.35 -5.05 2.63
N LEU A 53 2.38 -5.88 2.56
CA LEU A 53 2.59 -6.89 1.53
C LEU A 53 2.60 -8.25 2.21
N THR A 54 2.01 -9.26 1.58
CA THR A 54 2.11 -10.64 2.06
C THR A 54 3.57 -11.08 2.17
N LEU A 55 3.84 -12.14 2.93
CA LEU A 55 5.16 -12.79 2.82
C LEU A 55 5.38 -13.27 1.38
N PRO A 56 6.61 -13.19 0.84
CA PRO A 56 6.91 -13.70 -0.49
C PRO A 56 6.38 -15.13 -0.68
N HIS A 57 5.71 -15.37 -1.81
CA HIS A 57 5.10 -16.65 -2.16
C HIS A 57 4.03 -17.16 -1.19
N SER A 58 3.48 -16.28 -0.36
CA SER A 58 2.47 -16.63 0.62
C SER A 58 1.22 -15.78 0.45
N GLY A 59 0.07 -16.38 0.75
CA GLY A 59 -1.18 -15.65 0.99
C GLY A 59 -1.38 -15.27 2.46
N ALA A 60 -0.37 -15.48 3.31
CA ALA A 60 -0.47 -15.18 4.74
C ALA A 60 -0.62 -13.68 4.97
N THR A 61 -1.70 -13.33 5.66
CA THR A 61 -2.05 -11.97 6.07
C THR A 61 -2.53 -11.97 7.53
N PRO A 62 -2.53 -10.80 8.19
CA PRO A 62 -3.22 -10.63 9.47
C PRO A 62 -4.73 -10.90 9.34
N GLU A 63 -5.38 -11.16 10.48
CA GLU A 63 -6.84 -11.24 10.55
C GLU A 63 -7.48 -9.91 10.11
N GLY A 64 -8.57 -10.00 9.32
CA GLY A 64 -9.27 -8.82 8.79
C GLY A 64 -8.58 -8.16 7.59
N ALA A 65 -7.53 -8.77 7.04
CA ALA A 65 -6.89 -8.25 5.85
C ALA A 65 -7.71 -8.48 4.57
N SER A 66 -7.84 -7.46 3.74
CA SER A 66 -8.35 -7.54 2.36
C SER A 66 -7.19 -7.40 1.37
N LEU A 67 -7.20 -8.27 0.35
CA LEU A 67 -6.18 -8.41 -0.70
C LEU A 67 -6.69 -7.95 -2.08
N ASP A 68 -7.97 -7.59 -2.16
CA ASP A 68 -8.70 -7.20 -3.35
C ASP A 68 -9.39 -5.85 -3.13
N GLY A 69 -10.26 -5.43 -4.05
CA GLY A 69 -10.99 -4.17 -3.94
C GLY A 69 -10.18 -2.92 -4.28
N PHE A 70 -8.92 -3.06 -4.68
CA PHE A 70 -8.09 -1.92 -5.07
C PHE A 70 -8.49 -1.35 -6.44
N GLY A 71 -8.37 -0.04 -6.57
CA GLY A 71 -8.68 0.64 -7.82
C GLY A 71 -8.26 2.10 -7.82
N THR A 72 -8.88 2.87 -8.69
CA THR A 72 -8.71 4.33 -8.76
C THR A 72 -10.06 5.02 -8.81
N ASP A 73 -10.20 6.15 -8.12
CA ASP A 73 -11.36 7.02 -8.29
C ASP A 73 -11.28 7.85 -9.58
N LYS A 74 -12.31 8.67 -9.83
CA LYS A 74 -12.40 9.56 -11.01
C LYS A 74 -11.29 10.61 -11.10
N ASP A 75 -10.62 10.90 -9.99
CA ASP A 75 -9.55 11.90 -9.89
C ASP A 75 -8.16 11.24 -9.97
N GLY A 76 -8.10 9.91 -10.12
CA GLY A 76 -6.88 9.14 -10.24
C GLY A 76 -6.22 8.78 -8.90
N TYR A 77 -6.93 8.95 -7.78
CA TYR A 77 -6.42 8.52 -6.48
C TYR A 77 -6.61 7.02 -6.30
N PHE A 78 -5.61 6.39 -5.69
CA PHE A 78 -5.66 4.99 -5.30
C PHE A 78 -6.73 4.78 -4.25
N THR A 79 -7.54 3.74 -4.43
CA THR A 79 -8.65 3.40 -3.54
C THR A 79 -8.63 1.92 -3.18
N HIS A 80 -9.32 1.62 -2.09
CA HIS A 80 -9.75 0.28 -1.71
C HIS A 80 -11.24 0.32 -1.39
N GLU A 81 -12.03 -0.54 -2.02
CA GLU A 81 -13.51 -0.52 -1.96
C GLU A 81 -14.09 0.88 -2.27
N GLY A 82 -13.47 1.60 -3.20
CA GLY A 82 -13.84 2.96 -3.60
C GLY A 82 -13.51 4.06 -2.59
N LYS A 83 -12.89 3.73 -1.45
CA LYS A 83 -12.45 4.69 -0.42
C LYS A 83 -10.95 4.98 -0.56
N ASN A 84 -10.55 6.22 -0.29
CA ASN A 84 -9.15 6.68 -0.29
C ASN A 84 -8.63 6.93 1.13
N TYR A 85 -8.88 6.01 2.08
CA TYR A 85 -8.53 6.18 3.50
C TYR A 85 -7.05 5.93 3.82
N PHE A 86 -6.17 6.18 2.85
CA PHE A 86 -4.74 6.17 3.10
C PHE A 86 -4.36 7.35 3.97
N GLY A 87 -3.52 7.11 4.97
CA GLY A 87 -3.10 8.12 5.92
C GLY A 87 -1.69 7.91 6.43
N ILE A 88 -1.14 8.96 7.01
CA ILE A 88 0.19 9.00 7.62
C ILE A 88 0.11 9.70 8.97
N GLU A 89 1.11 9.47 9.82
CA GLU A 89 1.21 10.18 11.10
C GLU A 89 1.30 11.69 10.87
N GLY A 90 0.34 12.41 11.47
CA GLY A 90 0.13 13.84 11.27
C GLY A 90 0.96 14.73 12.18
N TYR A 91 1.60 14.15 13.18
CA TYR A 91 2.35 14.85 14.21
C TYR A 91 3.83 14.44 14.17
N GLY A 92 4.71 15.42 14.43
CA GLY A 92 6.16 15.24 14.42
C GLY A 92 6.81 15.52 13.06
N ASP A 93 8.12 15.72 13.10
CA ASP A 93 8.94 16.11 11.95
C ASP A 93 9.63 14.92 11.28
N ASN A 94 9.01 13.74 11.33
CA ASN A 94 9.60 12.55 10.73
C ASN A 94 9.59 12.67 9.20
N PRO A 95 10.76 12.72 8.52
CA PRO A 95 10.82 12.82 7.07
C PRO A 95 10.24 11.59 6.37
N GLU A 96 10.29 10.43 7.02
CA GLU A 96 9.80 9.16 6.47
C GLU A 96 8.58 8.69 7.27
N ARG A 97 7.44 8.47 6.62
CA ARG A 97 6.21 8.11 7.31
C ARG A 97 5.57 6.88 6.71
N THR A 98 5.15 5.95 7.57
CA THR A 98 4.40 4.76 7.17
C THR A 98 3.04 5.13 6.62
N ILE A 99 2.71 4.54 5.48
CA ILE A 99 1.38 4.61 4.88
C ILE A 99 0.48 3.60 5.60
N ASN A 100 -0.60 4.10 6.18
CA ASN A 100 -1.62 3.32 6.87
C ASN A 100 -2.94 3.33 6.09
N TRP A 101 -3.72 2.27 6.22
CA TRP A 101 -5.15 2.26 5.96
C TRP A 101 -5.88 2.69 7.22
N VAL A 102 -6.73 3.71 7.13
CA VAL A 102 -7.38 4.38 8.26
C VAL A 102 -8.89 4.13 8.23
N ASP A 103 -9.30 2.86 8.22
CA ASP A 103 -10.72 2.44 8.27
C ASP A 103 -11.19 2.22 9.72
N GLY A 104 -10.69 3.07 10.62
CA GLY A 104 -11.01 3.12 12.05
C GLY A 104 -10.80 4.54 12.59
N HIS A 105 -11.27 4.80 13.81
CA HIS A 105 -11.11 6.13 14.40
C HIS A 105 -9.64 6.42 14.75
N SER A 106 -9.10 7.54 14.27
CA SER A 106 -7.78 8.04 14.63
C SER A 106 -7.81 9.54 14.89
N SER A 107 -7.12 9.98 15.94
CA SER A 107 -6.85 11.39 16.21
C SER A 107 -5.46 11.84 15.74
N THR A 108 -4.59 10.91 15.34
CA THR A 108 -3.19 11.18 15.01
C THR A 108 -2.89 11.09 13.51
N GLN A 109 -3.65 10.25 12.79
CA GLN A 109 -3.48 10.08 11.35
C GLN A 109 -4.10 11.24 10.57
N ARG A 110 -3.44 11.62 9.48
CA ARG A 110 -3.94 12.58 8.49
C ARG A 110 -4.06 11.89 7.14
N VAL A 111 -5.09 12.24 6.39
CA VAL A 111 -5.32 11.71 5.04
C VAL A 111 -4.10 12.03 4.17
N ALA A 112 -3.61 11.00 3.48
CA ALA A 112 -2.55 11.06 2.50
C ALA A 112 -3.09 10.45 1.19
N ASN A 113 -3.69 11.29 0.34
CA ASN A 113 -4.19 10.84 -0.94
C ASN A 113 -3.02 10.33 -1.80
N LEU A 114 -3.05 9.05 -2.15
CA LEU A 114 -2.06 8.44 -3.02
C LEU A 114 -2.57 8.50 -4.46
N TRP A 115 -1.79 9.07 -5.37
CA TRP A 115 -2.15 9.09 -6.79
C TRP A 115 -1.56 7.86 -7.50
N VAL A 116 -2.26 7.35 -8.52
CA VAL A 116 -1.73 6.29 -9.37
C VAL A 116 -1.35 6.87 -10.73
N LYS A 117 -0.14 6.58 -11.17
CA LYS A 117 0.30 6.85 -12.54
C LYS A 117 0.65 5.56 -13.23
N GLU A 118 0.12 5.35 -14.42
CA GLU A 118 0.59 4.28 -15.29
C GLU A 118 2.09 4.44 -15.53
N CYS A 119 2.84 3.36 -15.32
CA CYS A 119 4.27 3.32 -15.54
C CYS A 119 4.56 2.29 -16.63
N LYS A 120 5.04 2.77 -17.78
CA LYS A 120 5.43 1.93 -18.94
C LYS A 120 6.94 1.76 -18.95
N GLY A 121 7.44 0.53 -18.86
CA GLY A 121 8.88 0.23 -18.94
C GLY A 121 9.64 0.30 -17.62
N CYS A 122 8.90 0.43 -16.52
CA CYS A 122 9.23 -0.20 -15.24
C CYS A 122 8.62 -1.62 -15.21
#